data_AF-A0A7S0QLV6-F1
#
_entry.id   AF-A0A7S0QLV6-F1
#
_cell.length_a   1.000
_cell.length_b   1.000
_cell.length_c   1.000
_cell.angle_alpha   90.00
_cell.angle_beta   90.00
_cell.angle_gamma   90.00
#
_symmetry.space_group_name_H-M   'P 1'
#
loop_
_entity.id
_entity.type
_entity.pdbx_description
1 polymer ?
#
loop_
_entity_poly.entity_id
_entity_poly.type
_entity_poly.pdbx_seq_one_letter_code
_entity_poly.pdbx_strand_id
1 'polypeptide(L)'
;PPPPSTARHEKGGGRTAAESLMDYVAYVCDQDAHACSGQKCSAQSMLVVHESWRPHLEPRLRTLAGRRRLQDLTVGPLLSVTSETFLGHMQDVLKIPGARLLWGGQELEGGEHGVPACYGAVEPTAVEVPLKEILRSRESFALATREIFGPFQVVTYFGNGELEGVLELV
;
A
#
# COMPACT_ATOMS: atom_id res chain seq x y z
N PRO A 1 48.34 26.53 -28.80
CA PRO A 1 47.20 25.81 -28.20
C PRO A 1 46.36 26.72 -27.28
N PRO A 2 45.04 26.86 -27.51
CA PRO A 2 44.17 27.58 -26.59
C PRO A 2 44.04 26.82 -25.26
N PRO A 3 43.74 27.50 -24.13
CA PRO A 3 43.44 26.81 -22.89
C PRO A 3 42.16 25.96 -23.03
N PRO A 4 42.05 24.83 -22.33
CA PRO A 4 40.89 23.97 -22.41
C PRO A 4 39.64 24.68 -21.88
N SER A 5 38.57 24.56 -22.66
CA SER A 5 37.20 24.96 -22.34
C SER A 5 36.80 24.54 -20.93
N THR A 6 36.32 25.48 -20.13
CA THR A 6 35.61 25.20 -18.87
C THR A 6 34.23 24.66 -19.20
N ALA A 7 34.17 23.39 -19.58
CA ALA A 7 32.93 22.64 -19.54
C ALA A 7 32.43 22.66 -18.08
N ARG A 8 31.36 23.44 -17.85
CA ARG A 8 30.63 23.39 -16.59
C ARG A 8 30.12 21.96 -16.43
N HIS A 9 30.62 21.27 -15.42
CA HIS A 9 29.91 20.12 -14.87
C HIS A 9 28.51 20.59 -14.49
N GLU A 10 27.51 20.11 -15.23
CA GLU A 10 26.13 20.15 -14.77
C GLU A 10 26.09 19.43 -13.41
N LYS A 11 25.82 20.21 -12.35
CA LYS A 11 25.54 19.66 -11.04
C LYS A 11 24.24 18.87 -11.15
N GLY A 12 24.34 17.54 -11.15
CA GLY A 12 23.19 16.67 -10.92
C GLY A 12 22.50 17.12 -9.62
N GLY A 13 21.25 17.54 -9.74
CA GLY A 13 20.44 17.99 -8.60
C GLY A 13 20.23 16.83 -7.62
N GLY A 14 20.91 16.88 -6.48
CA GLY A 14 20.66 15.95 -5.37
C GLY A 14 19.27 16.18 -4.79
N ARG A 15 18.61 15.10 -4.37
CA ARG A 15 17.33 15.18 -3.63
C ARG A 15 17.53 15.88 -2.30
N THR A 16 16.51 16.59 -1.85
CA THR A 16 16.47 17.17 -0.50
C THR A 16 16.42 16.07 0.57
N ALA A 17 16.78 16.41 1.81
CA ALA A 17 16.65 15.51 2.95
C ALA A 17 15.20 15.07 3.19
N ALA A 18 14.24 15.98 3.01
CA ALA A 18 12.81 15.68 3.15
C ALA A 18 12.33 14.69 2.08
N GLU A 19 12.72 14.87 0.82
CA GLU A 19 12.41 13.92 -0.25
C GLU A 19 13.02 12.55 0.01
N SER A 20 14.27 12.51 0.51
CA SER A 20 14.95 11.27 0.85
C SER A 20 14.28 10.54 2.02
N LEU A 21 13.76 11.28 3.00
CA LEU A 21 12.93 10.71 4.08
C LEU A 21 11.61 10.15 3.55
N MET A 22 10.90 10.86 2.67
CA MET A 22 9.66 10.35 2.07
C MET A 22 9.90 9.07 1.24
N ASP A 23 11.01 9.02 0.49
CA ASP A 23 11.38 7.83 -0.25
C ASP A 23 11.66 6.64 0.69
N TYR A 24 12.35 6.88 1.79
CA TYR A 24 12.63 5.86 2.81
C TYR A 24 11.34 5.37 3.49
N VAL A 25 10.46 6.28 3.93
CA VAL A 25 9.18 5.92 4.55
C VAL A 25 8.31 5.11 3.58
N ALA A 26 8.21 5.56 2.32
CA ALA A 26 7.46 4.81 1.30
C ALA A 26 8.04 3.40 1.07
N TYR A 27 9.37 3.28 1.03
CA TYR A 27 10.04 1.99 0.91
C TYR A 27 9.72 1.07 2.09
N VAL A 28 9.81 1.57 3.33
CA VAL A 28 9.49 0.79 4.52
C VAL A 28 8.02 0.34 4.51
N CYS A 29 7.07 1.24 4.27
CA CYS A 29 5.65 0.90 4.19
C CYS A 29 5.37 -0.18 3.12
N ASP A 30 5.99 -0.08 1.94
CA ASP A 30 5.86 -1.11 0.90
C ASP A 30 6.44 -2.47 1.33
N GLN A 31 7.59 -2.49 2.02
CA GLN A 31 8.15 -3.73 2.55
C GLN A 31 7.29 -4.34 3.66
N ASP A 32 6.81 -3.51 4.59
CA ASP A 32 6.00 -3.97 5.72
C ASP A 32 4.69 -4.56 5.25
N ALA A 33 3.99 -3.91 4.32
CA ALA A 33 2.70 -4.37 3.80
C ALA A 33 2.81 -5.54 2.81
N HIS A 34 3.83 -5.56 1.95
CA HIS A 34 3.79 -6.39 0.75
C HIS A 34 4.96 -7.38 0.59
N ALA A 35 6.04 -7.28 1.37
CA ALA A 35 7.08 -8.32 1.35
C ALA A 35 6.50 -9.67 1.79
N CYS A 36 6.98 -10.76 1.17
CA CYS A 36 6.40 -12.10 1.33
C CYS A 36 4.89 -12.14 1.00
N SER A 37 4.44 -11.29 0.09
CA SER A 37 3.02 -11.07 -0.20
C SER A 37 2.18 -10.74 1.04
N GLY A 38 2.74 -10.01 2.02
CA GLY A 38 2.02 -9.68 3.26
C GLY A 38 1.71 -10.87 4.17
N GLN A 39 2.24 -12.06 3.89
CA GLN A 39 2.04 -13.29 4.68
C GLN A 39 2.98 -13.33 5.90
N LYS A 40 2.93 -12.27 6.70
CA LYS A 40 3.70 -12.13 7.94
C LYS A 40 2.70 -11.77 9.03
N CYS A 41 2.84 -12.37 10.22
CA CYS A 41 2.05 -11.96 11.39
C CYS A 41 2.32 -10.50 11.83
N SER A 42 3.40 -9.90 11.30
CA SER A 42 3.77 -8.51 11.53
C SER A 42 3.61 -7.63 10.28
N ALA A 43 2.89 -8.09 9.25
CA ALA A 43 2.66 -7.27 8.07
C ALA A 43 1.82 -6.03 8.42
N GLN A 44 2.12 -4.91 7.76
CA GLN A 44 1.30 -3.70 7.86
C GLN A 44 -0.04 -3.94 7.13
N SER A 45 -1.12 -4.11 7.90
CA SER A 45 -2.48 -4.27 7.38
C SER A 45 -3.27 -2.96 7.33
N MET A 46 -2.81 -1.93 8.04
CA MET A 46 -3.40 -0.59 8.01
C MET A 46 -2.32 0.50 8.06
N LEU A 47 -2.48 1.54 7.25
CA LEU A 47 -1.63 2.72 7.23
C LEU A 47 -2.45 3.98 7.52
N VAL A 48 -2.12 4.66 8.63
CA VAL A 48 -2.76 5.92 9.03
C VAL A 48 -1.85 7.08 8.65
N VAL A 49 -2.28 7.89 7.68
CA VAL A 49 -1.46 8.94 7.05
C VAL A 49 -1.99 10.32 7.40
N HIS A 50 -1.16 11.18 8.00
CA HIS A 50 -1.56 12.57 8.17
C HIS A 50 -1.75 13.24 6.80
N GLU A 51 -2.81 14.02 6.61
CA GLU A 51 -3.16 14.60 5.30
C GLU A 51 -2.01 15.38 4.63
N SER A 52 -1.16 16.05 5.43
CA SER A 52 0.01 16.78 4.91
C SER A 52 1.05 15.88 4.21
N TRP A 53 1.06 14.57 4.49
CA TRP A 53 1.97 13.61 3.86
C TRP A 53 1.40 13.00 2.58
N ARG A 54 0.07 12.97 2.44
CA ARG A 54 -0.63 12.35 1.30
C ARG A 54 -0.06 12.70 -0.07
N PRO A 55 0.12 13.99 -0.46
CA PRO A 55 0.60 14.33 -1.80
C PRO A 55 2.03 13.85 -2.08
N HIS A 56 2.80 13.54 -1.04
CA HIS A 56 4.17 13.08 -1.15
C HIS A 56 4.30 11.56 -1.02
N LEU A 57 3.52 10.93 -0.15
CA LEU A 57 3.65 9.52 0.18
C LEU A 57 2.84 8.62 -0.76
N GLU A 58 1.56 8.94 -1.04
CA GLU A 58 0.66 8.08 -1.83
C GLU A 58 1.21 7.73 -3.23
N PRO A 59 1.76 8.70 -4.02
CA PRO A 59 2.31 8.38 -5.34
C PRO A 59 3.53 7.43 -5.27
N ARG A 60 4.34 7.53 -4.22
CA ARG A 60 5.52 6.67 -4.01
C ARG A 60 5.10 5.26 -3.64
N LEU A 61 4.12 5.11 -2.73
CA LEU A 61 3.56 3.82 -2.36
C LEU A 61 2.98 3.10 -3.58
N ARG A 62 2.12 3.78 -4.35
CA ARG A 62 1.57 3.23 -5.61
C ARG A 62 2.68 2.79 -6.57
N THR A 63 3.72 3.60 -6.72
CA THR A 63 4.84 3.31 -7.61
C THR A 63 5.64 2.08 -7.15
N LEU A 64 5.86 1.91 -5.85
CA LEU A 64 6.59 0.77 -5.29
C LEU A 64 5.76 -0.52 -5.37
N ALA A 65 4.50 -0.46 -4.95
CA ALA A 65 3.57 -1.58 -5.02
C ALA A 65 3.44 -2.14 -6.46
N GLY A 66 3.29 -1.25 -7.45
CA GLY A 66 3.18 -1.63 -8.87
C GLY A 66 4.46 -2.15 -9.52
N ARG A 67 5.61 -2.13 -8.83
CA ARG A 67 6.86 -2.71 -9.34
C ARG A 67 7.05 -4.17 -8.95
N ARG A 68 6.26 -4.69 -8.02
CA ARG A 68 6.36 -6.08 -7.54
C ARG A 68 5.87 -7.04 -8.62
N ARG A 69 6.55 -8.17 -8.78
CA ARG A 69 6.28 -9.15 -9.85
C ARG A 69 6.39 -10.58 -9.33
N LEU A 70 5.66 -11.48 -9.98
CA LEU A 70 5.74 -12.91 -9.72
C LEU A 70 7.12 -13.48 -10.10
N GLN A 71 7.72 -12.97 -11.18
CA GLN A 71 9.00 -13.45 -11.72
C GLN A 71 10.15 -13.45 -10.70
N ASP A 72 10.23 -12.46 -9.83
CA ASP A 72 11.27 -12.33 -8.80
C ASP A 72 10.74 -12.53 -7.38
N LEU A 73 9.49 -13.01 -7.26
CA LEU A 73 8.79 -13.28 -5.99
C LEU A 73 8.73 -12.09 -5.03
N THR A 74 8.84 -10.87 -5.55
CA THR A 74 8.54 -9.67 -4.77
C THR A 74 7.05 -9.54 -4.46
N VAL A 75 6.20 -10.24 -5.22
CA VAL A 75 4.85 -10.69 -4.85
C VAL A 75 4.64 -12.09 -5.43
N GLY A 76 3.85 -12.92 -4.78
CA GLY A 76 3.64 -14.32 -5.18
C GLY A 76 2.43 -14.97 -4.49
N PRO A 77 2.30 -16.30 -4.59
CA PRO A 77 1.14 -17.05 -4.10
C PRO A 77 0.81 -16.82 -2.63
N LEU A 78 -0.48 -16.83 -2.32
CA LEU A 78 -1.06 -16.73 -0.97
C LEU A 78 -1.49 -18.12 -0.51
N LEU A 79 -0.83 -18.65 0.51
CA LEU A 79 -0.95 -20.04 0.92
C LEU A 79 -2.20 -20.33 1.76
N SER A 80 -2.78 -19.31 2.40
CA SER A 80 -3.92 -19.42 3.31
C SER A 80 -5.15 -18.63 2.88
N VAL A 81 -5.07 -17.88 1.78
CA VAL A 81 -6.14 -17.01 1.28
C VAL A 81 -6.25 -17.19 -0.23
N THR A 82 -7.45 -17.52 -0.75
CA THR A 82 -7.70 -17.62 -2.20
C THR A 82 -7.88 -16.23 -2.84
N SER A 83 -7.68 -16.11 -4.16
CA SER A 83 -7.94 -14.86 -4.89
C SER A 83 -9.39 -14.40 -4.71
N GLU A 84 -10.35 -15.33 -4.73
CA GLU A 84 -11.77 -15.04 -4.48
C GLU A 84 -12.01 -14.44 -3.08
N THR A 85 -11.45 -15.04 -2.03
CA THR A 85 -11.60 -14.55 -0.66
C THR A 85 -10.99 -13.17 -0.49
N PHE A 86 -9.80 -12.97 -1.08
CA PHE A 86 -9.09 -11.69 -1.05
C PHE A 86 -9.87 -10.58 -1.76
N LEU A 87 -10.26 -10.81 -3.02
CA LEU A 87 -10.97 -9.83 -3.83
C LEU A 87 -12.39 -9.59 -3.30
N GLY A 88 -13.05 -10.62 -2.76
CA GLY A 88 -14.32 -10.49 -2.06
C GLY A 88 -14.21 -9.57 -0.84
N HIS A 89 -13.17 -9.74 -0.02
CA HIS A 89 -12.91 -8.83 1.09
C HIS A 89 -12.72 -7.38 0.63
N MET A 90 -11.89 -7.16 -0.39
CA MET A 90 -11.67 -5.83 -0.97
C MET A 90 -13.00 -5.20 -1.40
N GLN A 91 -13.85 -5.96 -2.10
CA GLN A 91 -15.16 -5.48 -2.55
C GLN A 91 -16.09 -5.15 -1.39
N ASP A 92 -16.05 -5.93 -0.30
CA ASP A 92 -16.80 -5.61 0.90
C ASP A 92 -16.31 -4.31 1.56
N VAL A 93 -15.00 -4.11 1.68
CA VAL A 93 -14.42 -2.86 2.21
C VAL A 93 -14.80 -1.67 1.33
N LEU A 94 -14.82 -1.83 0.00
CA LEU A 94 -15.24 -0.78 -0.94
C LEU A 94 -16.72 -0.37 -0.82
N LYS A 95 -17.56 -1.15 -0.13
CA LYS A 95 -18.95 -0.76 0.18
C LYS A 95 -19.05 0.23 1.33
N ILE A 96 -17.99 0.40 2.13
CA ILE A 96 -17.97 1.42 3.19
C ILE A 96 -18.06 2.81 2.53
N PRO A 97 -18.94 3.71 3.01
CA PRO A 97 -19.11 5.03 2.39
C PRO A 97 -17.78 5.79 2.26
N GLY A 98 -17.53 6.34 1.07
CA GLY A 98 -16.30 7.09 0.78
C GLY A 98 -15.04 6.23 0.60
N ALA A 99 -15.13 4.89 0.71
CA ALA A 99 -14.02 4.03 0.41
C ALA A 99 -13.66 4.08 -1.09
N ARG A 100 -12.36 3.99 -1.41
CA ARG A 100 -11.88 3.97 -2.79
C ARG A 100 -10.65 3.07 -2.95
N LEU A 101 -10.55 2.39 -4.10
CA LEU A 101 -9.35 1.64 -4.45
C LEU A 101 -8.20 2.61 -4.75
N LEU A 102 -7.07 2.46 -4.07
CA LEU A 102 -5.87 3.26 -4.30
C LEU A 102 -4.97 2.63 -5.37
N TRP A 103 -4.75 1.32 -5.30
CA TRP A 103 -3.99 0.52 -6.27
C TRP A 103 -4.29 -0.96 -6.08
N GLY A 104 -3.90 -1.78 -7.06
CA GLY A 104 -4.09 -3.24 -7.04
C GLY A 104 -5.52 -3.64 -7.36
N GLY A 105 -6.00 -4.67 -6.65
CA GLY A 105 -7.37 -5.16 -6.74
C GLY A 105 -7.65 -6.06 -7.94
N GLN A 106 -6.61 -6.66 -8.53
CA GLN A 106 -6.68 -7.61 -9.63
C GLN A 106 -5.81 -8.83 -9.36
N GLU A 107 -6.11 -9.96 -9.99
CA GLU A 107 -5.21 -11.12 -9.97
C GLU A 107 -3.90 -10.80 -10.71
N LEU A 108 -2.80 -11.41 -10.24
CA LEU A 108 -1.49 -11.26 -10.87
C LEU A 108 -1.54 -11.74 -12.33
N GLU A 109 -0.85 -11.03 -13.22
CA GLU A 109 -0.74 -11.41 -14.64
C GLU A 109 -2.12 -11.59 -15.32
N GLY A 110 -3.16 -10.89 -14.83
CA GLY A 110 -4.52 -11.00 -15.37
C GLY A 110 -5.19 -12.37 -15.13
N GLY A 111 -4.67 -13.17 -14.20
CA GLY A 111 -5.11 -14.54 -13.91
C GLY A 111 -4.35 -15.63 -14.69
N GLU A 112 -3.40 -15.26 -15.55
CA GLU A 112 -2.62 -16.22 -16.37
C GLU A 112 -1.32 -16.70 -15.70
N HIS A 113 -1.27 -16.69 -14.36
CA HIS A 113 -0.06 -16.96 -13.56
C HIS A 113 0.25 -18.44 -13.29
N GLY A 114 -0.67 -19.37 -13.58
CA GLY A 114 -0.50 -20.81 -13.33
C GLY A 114 -0.52 -21.27 -11.86
N VAL A 115 -0.60 -20.36 -10.89
CA VAL A 115 -0.83 -20.67 -9.46
C VAL A 115 -2.13 -21.49 -9.26
N PRO A 116 -2.11 -22.61 -8.52
CA PRO A 116 -3.31 -23.41 -8.24
C PRO A 116 -4.40 -22.63 -7.50
N ALA A 117 -5.67 -22.85 -7.84
CA ALA A 117 -6.82 -22.13 -7.28
C ALA A 117 -7.03 -22.28 -5.76
N CYS A 118 -6.41 -23.27 -5.11
CA CYS A 118 -6.40 -23.38 -3.65
C CYS A 118 -5.53 -22.31 -2.97
N TYR A 119 -4.70 -21.60 -3.75
CA TYR A 119 -3.91 -20.45 -3.31
C TYR A 119 -4.39 -19.19 -4.02
N GLY A 120 -4.18 -18.03 -3.41
CA GLY A 120 -4.41 -16.74 -4.04
C GLY A 120 -3.21 -16.26 -4.83
N ALA A 121 -3.42 -15.37 -5.78
CA ALA A 121 -2.36 -14.69 -6.52
C ALA A 121 -2.86 -13.32 -6.95
N VAL A 122 -2.74 -12.34 -6.06
CA VAL A 122 -3.34 -11.00 -6.22
C VAL A 122 -2.27 -9.92 -6.16
N GLU A 123 -2.46 -8.86 -6.94
CA GLU A 123 -1.63 -7.66 -6.89
C GLU A 123 -1.59 -7.07 -5.47
N PRO A 124 -0.47 -6.43 -5.06
CA PRO A 124 -0.46 -5.59 -3.86
C PRO A 124 -1.60 -4.58 -3.93
N THR A 125 -2.46 -4.59 -2.93
CA THR A 125 -3.75 -3.89 -2.96
C THR A 125 -3.88 -2.97 -1.76
N ALA A 126 -4.34 -1.75 -2.01
CA ALA A 126 -4.70 -0.82 -0.95
C ALA A 126 -6.04 -0.15 -1.21
N VAL A 127 -6.87 -0.08 -0.17
CA VAL A 127 -8.17 0.58 -0.19
C VAL A 127 -8.15 1.73 0.81
N GLU A 128 -8.46 2.95 0.36
CA GLU A 128 -8.71 4.06 1.27
C GLU A 128 -10.08 3.88 1.91
N VAL A 129 -10.17 4.06 3.22
CA VAL A 129 -11.43 4.14 3.96
C VAL A 129 -11.37 5.37 4.88
N PRO A 130 -12.35 6.30 4.85
CA PRO A 130 -12.32 7.47 5.72
C PRO A 130 -12.31 7.07 7.21
N LEU A 131 -11.46 7.69 8.02
CA LEU A 131 -11.32 7.40 9.45
C LEU A 131 -12.66 7.36 10.19
N LYS A 132 -13.48 8.40 9.99
CA LYS A 132 -14.82 8.51 10.58
C LYS A 132 -15.74 7.35 10.19
N GLU A 133 -15.57 6.77 9.00
CA GLU A 133 -16.43 5.69 8.49
C GLU A 133 -15.98 4.32 9.03
N ILE A 134 -14.68 4.15 9.27
CA ILE A 134 -14.15 3.01 10.02
C ILE A 134 -14.75 2.99 11.42
N LEU A 135 -14.71 4.12 12.13
CA LEU A 135 -15.18 4.26 13.52
C LEU A 135 -16.71 4.38 13.65
N ARG A 136 -17.44 4.58 12.54
CA ARG A 136 -18.89 4.83 12.56
C ARG A 136 -19.69 3.69 13.19
N SER A 137 -19.23 2.45 13.06
CA SER A 137 -19.92 1.28 13.57
C SER A 137 -18.97 0.13 13.84
N ARG A 138 -19.38 -0.79 14.73
CA ARG A 138 -18.63 -2.04 14.97
C ARG A 138 -18.48 -2.89 13.71
N GLU A 139 -19.45 -2.85 12.81
CA GLU A 139 -19.42 -3.57 11.54
C GLU A 139 -18.35 -3.00 10.60
N SER A 140 -18.36 -1.68 10.39
CA SER A 140 -17.32 -0.99 9.61
C SER A 140 -15.93 -1.22 10.18
N PHE A 141 -15.79 -1.11 11.50
CA PHE A 141 -14.52 -1.32 12.20
C PHE A 141 -14.04 -2.76 11.99
N ALA A 142 -14.88 -3.76 12.28
CA ALA A 142 -14.54 -5.17 12.13
C ALA A 142 -14.20 -5.52 10.67
N LEU A 143 -14.88 -4.91 9.70
CA LEU A 143 -14.59 -5.12 8.29
C LEU A 143 -13.25 -4.47 7.89
N ALA A 144 -12.99 -3.22 8.25
CA ALA A 144 -11.76 -2.51 7.88
C ALA A 144 -10.50 -3.02 8.61
N THR A 145 -10.68 -3.67 9.77
CA THR A 145 -9.59 -4.23 10.59
C THR A 145 -9.46 -5.75 10.49
N ARG A 146 -10.29 -6.41 9.67
CA ARG A 146 -10.20 -7.85 9.48
C ARG A 146 -8.84 -8.21 8.87
N GLU A 147 -8.15 -9.15 9.49
CA GLU A 147 -6.89 -9.67 8.95
C GLU A 147 -7.13 -10.35 7.60
N ILE A 148 -6.38 -9.92 6.59
CA ILE A 148 -6.15 -10.65 5.34
C ILE A 148 -4.67 -10.98 5.30
N PHE A 149 -4.34 -12.27 5.43
CA PHE A 149 -2.97 -12.76 5.41
C PHE A 149 -2.43 -12.81 3.96
N GLY A 150 -2.29 -11.64 3.37
CA GLY A 150 -1.96 -11.39 1.97
C GLY A 150 -1.54 -9.93 1.74
N PRO A 151 -1.24 -9.50 0.50
CA PRO A 151 -0.69 -8.18 0.25
C PRO A 151 -1.79 -7.11 0.19
N PHE A 152 -2.63 -7.04 1.24
CA PHE A 152 -3.75 -6.13 1.39
C PHE A 152 -3.50 -5.15 2.53
N GLN A 153 -3.83 -3.88 2.32
CA GLN A 153 -3.85 -2.91 3.41
C GLN A 153 -5.02 -1.92 3.28
N VAL A 154 -5.56 -1.48 4.41
CA VAL A 154 -6.43 -0.30 4.47
C VAL A 154 -5.56 0.94 4.67
N VAL A 155 -5.84 2.01 3.94
CA VAL A 155 -5.22 3.32 4.16
C VAL A 155 -6.29 4.28 4.68
N THR A 156 -5.99 5.04 5.71
CA THR A 156 -6.86 6.10 6.18
C THR A 156 -6.07 7.38 6.37
N TYR A 157 -6.75 8.51 6.24
CA TYR A 157 -6.16 9.82 6.39
C TYR A 157 -6.78 10.54 7.59
N PHE A 158 -5.95 11.31 8.29
CA PHE A 158 -6.38 12.15 9.40
C PHE A 158 -5.77 13.55 9.28
N GLY A 159 -6.56 14.56 9.60
CA GLY A 159 -6.16 15.95 9.64
C GLY A 159 -5.81 16.43 11.06
N ASN A 160 -5.58 17.74 11.16
CA ASN A 160 -5.37 18.39 12.44
C ASN A 160 -6.61 18.26 13.33
N GLY A 161 -6.43 17.79 14.57
CA GLY A 161 -7.53 17.63 15.53
C GLY A 161 -8.21 16.26 15.51
N GLU A 162 -7.83 15.36 14.61
CA GLU A 162 -8.39 13.99 14.52
C GLU A 162 -7.53 12.93 15.21
N LEU A 163 -6.52 13.34 16.00
CA LEU A 163 -5.61 12.42 16.69
C LEU A 163 -6.36 11.46 17.64
N GLU A 164 -7.39 11.93 18.34
CA GLU A 164 -8.19 11.05 19.22
C GLU A 164 -8.85 9.91 18.45
N GLY A 165 -9.33 10.17 17.22
CA GLY A 165 -9.88 9.12 16.37
C GLY A 165 -8.81 8.12 15.91
N VAL A 166 -7.58 8.57 15.69
CA VAL A 166 -6.45 7.68 15.41
C VAL A 166 -6.13 6.80 16.62
N LEU A 167 -6.16 7.37 17.83
CA LEU A 167 -5.90 6.62 19.06
C LEU A 167 -7.02 5.63 19.40
N GLU A 168 -8.26 5.91 19.02
CA GLU A 168 -9.38 4.95 19.15
C GLU A 168 -9.27 3.78 18.16
N LEU A 169 -8.62 4.01 17.02
CA LEU A 169 -8.47 3.01 15.96
C LEU A 169 -7.40 1.93 16.27
N VAL A 170 -6.36 2.26 17.05
CA VAL A 170 -5.18 1.42 17.33
C VAL A 170 -5.23 0.72 18.69
#